data_AF-A0A8B7WFA6-F1
#
_entry.id   AF-A0A8B7WFA6-F1
#
_cell.length_a   1.000
_cell.length_b   1.000
_cell.length_c   1.000
_cell.angle_alpha   90.00
_cell.angle_beta   90.00
_cell.angle_gamma   90.00
#
_symmetry.space_group_name_H-M   'P 1'
#
loop_
_entity.id
_entity.type
_entity.pdbx_description
1 polymer ?
#
loop_
_entity_poly.entity_id
_entity_poly.type
_entity_poly.pdbx_seq_one_letter_code
_entity_poly.pdbx_strand_id
1 'polypeptide(L)'
;MKIVKGIGETFCQHYTQSTDEQPGSHMDFAVNRLKLAEILYYKILETVMVQETRRLHGMDMSVLLEQDIFHRSLMACCLEIVLFAYSSPRTFPWIIDVLNLQPFYFYKVIEVVIRSEEGLSRDMVKHLNSIEEQILESLTWSHNSALWEALQASSNKVPTCEEVIIPKTTLKWEMEETYKDIFPMMPMSPINASKSEGKFGTDCGSLPKG
;
A
#
# COMPACT_ATOMS: atom_id res chain seq x y z
N MET A 1 -14.46 0.71 14.91
CA MET A 1 -14.09 -0.25 16.01
C MET A 1 -14.50 -1.70 15.73
N LYS A 2 -15.69 -2.00 15.17
CA LYS A 2 -16.12 -3.39 14.90
C LYS A 2 -15.21 -4.14 13.90
N ILE A 3 -14.71 -3.44 12.87
CA ILE A 3 -13.86 -4.02 11.82
C ILE A 3 -12.56 -4.59 12.37
N VAL A 4 -11.78 -3.78 13.11
CA VAL A 4 -10.50 -4.19 13.70
C VAL A 4 -10.69 -5.40 14.63
N LYS A 5 -11.75 -5.40 15.44
CA LYS A 5 -12.07 -6.53 16.31
C LYS A 5 -12.35 -7.82 15.52
N GLY A 6 -13.18 -7.74 14.47
CA GLY A 6 -13.49 -8.92 13.63
C GLY A 6 -12.27 -9.45 12.88
N ILE A 7 -11.38 -8.57 12.41
CA ILE A 7 -10.08 -8.92 11.84
C ILE A 7 -9.23 -9.66 12.89
N GLY A 8 -9.16 -9.12 14.11
CA GLY A 8 -8.40 -9.71 15.19
C GLY A 8 -8.86 -11.11 15.58
N GLU A 9 -10.18 -11.33 15.65
CA GLU A 9 -10.77 -12.65 15.90
C GLU A 9 -10.40 -13.65 14.78
N THR A 10 -10.56 -13.25 13.52
CA THR A 10 -10.24 -14.09 12.35
C THR A 10 -8.75 -14.43 12.28
N PHE A 11 -7.88 -13.44 12.53
CA PHE A 11 -6.44 -13.60 12.59
C PHE A 11 -6.04 -14.59 13.68
N CYS A 12 -6.50 -14.41 14.92
CA CYS A 12 -6.15 -15.29 16.03
C CYS A 12 -6.60 -16.74 15.81
N GLN A 13 -7.79 -16.93 15.21
CA GLN A 13 -8.28 -18.26 14.84
C GLN A 13 -7.34 -18.94 13.84
N HIS A 14 -7.02 -18.31 12.72
CA HIS A 14 -6.15 -18.90 11.69
C HIS A 14 -4.69 -19.01 12.15
N TYR A 15 -4.21 -18.11 13.00
CA TYR A 15 -2.84 -18.15 13.52
C TYR A 15 -2.60 -19.37 14.42
N THR A 16 -3.62 -19.80 15.16
CA THR A 16 -3.54 -20.91 16.12
C THR A 16 -3.96 -22.26 15.55
N GLN A 17 -4.70 -22.26 14.44
CA GLN A 17 -5.01 -23.48 13.69
C GLN A 17 -3.75 -24.06 13.04
N SER A 18 -3.65 -25.39 13.05
CA SER A 18 -2.62 -26.12 12.30
C SER A 18 -3.19 -26.52 10.94
N THR A 19 -2.45 -26.29 9.87
CA THR A 19 -2.72 -26.76 8.52
C THR A 19 -1.64 -27.75 8.08
N ASP A 20 -1.87 -28.48 6.99
CA ASP A 20 -0.88 -29.42 6.45
C ASP A 20 0.45 -28.73 6.06
N GLU A 21 0.38 -27.44 5.72
CA GLU A 21 1.53 -26.62 5.32
C GLU A 21 2.16 -25.85 6.49
N GLN A 22 1.40 -25.56 7.56
CA GLN A 22 1.86 -24.71 8.66
C GLN A 22 1.37 -25.21 10.04
N PRO A 23 2.29 -25.44 10.99
CA PRO A 23 1.88 -25.70 12.36
C PRO A 23 1.23 -24.46 13.00
N GLY A 24 0.20 -24.71 13.80
CA GLY A 24 -0.45 -23.69 14.62
C GLY A 24 0.49 -23.17 15.70
N SER A 25 0.43 -21.86 15.96
CA SER A 25 1.25 -21.22 17.00
C SER A 25 0.43 -20.98 18.27
N HIS A 26 1.09 -20.77 19.42
CA HIS A 26 0.41 -20.51 20.68
C HIS A 26 -0.43 -19.21 20.63
N MET A 27 -1.61 -19.22 21.28
CA MET A 27 -2.55 -18.08 21.30
C MET A 27 -1.91 -16.79 21.79
N ASP A 28 -1.02 -16.86 22.79
CA ASP A 28 -0.35 -15.66 23.32
C ASP A 28 0.48 -14.93 22.27
N PHE A 29 1.09 -15.67 21.33
CA PHE A 29 1.79 -15.05 20.21
C PHE A 29 0.82 -14.35 19.27
N ALA A 30 -0.32 -14.98 18.95
CA ALA A 30 -1.35 -14.35 18.13
C ALA A 30 -1.82 -13.02 18.75
N VAL A 31 -2.21 -13.04 20.03
CA VAL A 31 -2.68 -11.85 20.74
C VAL A 31 -1.61 -10.77 20.81
N ASN A 32 -0.34 -11.14 21.06
CA ASN A 32 0.75 -10.17 21.08
C ASN A 32 1.00 -9.53 19.71
N ARG A 33 0.99 -10.32 18.63
CA ARG A 33 1.17 -9.81 17.25
C ARG A 33 0.01 -8.90 16.86
N LEU A 34 -1.21 -9.29 17.18
CA LEU A 34 -2.41 -8.50 16.94
C LEU A 34 -2.32 -7.14 17.68
N LYS A 35 -1.97 -7.14 18.96
CA LYS A 35 -1.83 -5.91 19.75
C LYS A 35 -0.83 -4.93 19.14
N LEU A 36 0.32 -5.42 18.67
CA LEU A 36 1.32 -4.58 18.00
C LEU A 36 0.79 -4.01 16.68
N ALA A 37 0.05 -4.82 15.92
CA ALA A 37 -0.57 -4.37 14.67
C ALA A 37 -1.68 -3.34 14.91
N GLU A 38 -2.48 -3.48 15.97
CA GLU A 38 -3.51 -2.49 16.34
C GLU A 38 -2.88 -1.15 16.72
N ILE A 39 -1.79 -1.16 17.48
CA ILE A 39 -1.05 0.06 17.83
C ILE A 39 -0.52 0.74 16.56
N LEU A 40 0.10 -0.03 15.67
CA LEU A 40 0.63 0.49 14.40
C LEU A 40 -0.49 1.03 13.51
N TYR A 41 -1.62 0.32 13.43
CA TYR A 41 -2.80 0.73 12.69
C TYR A 41 -3.31 2.11 13.13
N TYR A 42 -3.50 2.31 14.43
CA TYR A 42 -4.03 3.59 14.92
C TYR A 42 -3.02 4.74 14.73
N LYS A 43 -1.71 4.46 14.89
CA LYS A 43 -0.65 5.44 14.62
C LYS A 43 -0.63 5.87 13.16
N ILE A 44 -0.67 4.91 12.22
CA ILE A 44 -0.67 5.21 10.78
C ILE A 44 -1.97 5.92 10.40
N LEU A 45 -3.12 5.44 10.88
CA LEU A 45 -4.41 6.06 10.61
C LEU A 45 -4.44 7.53 11.06
N GLU A 46 -3.96 7.84 12.26
CA GLU A 46 -3.84 9.22 12.74
C GLU A 46 -2.98 10.06 11.79
N THR A 47 -1.83 9.52 11.38
CA THR A 47 -0.92 10.23 10.47
C THR A 47 -1.56 10.49 9.10
N VAL A 48 -2.24 9.50 8.53
CA VAL A 48 -3.00 9.64 7.28
C VAL A 48 -4.06 10.72 7.43
N MET A 49 -4.83 10.72 8.53
CA MET A 49 -5.87 11.72 8.77
C MET A 49 -5.31 13.13 8.88
N VAL A 50 -4.19 13.32 9.58
CA VAL A 50 -3.55 14.63 9.72
C VAL A 50 -3.04 15.13 8.36
N GLN A 51 -2.41 14.27 7.58
CA GLN A 51 -1.91 14.60 6.24
C GLN A 51 -3.07 14.98 5.30
N GLU A 52 -4.15 14.22 5.35
CA GLU A 52 -5.28 14.38 4.45
C GLU A 52 -6.15 15.60 4.80
N THR A 53 -6.34 15.88 6.09
CA THR A 53 -7.01 17.10 6.56
C THR A 53 -6.28 18.36 6.06
N ARG A 54 -4.93 18.34 6.08
CA ARG A 54 -4.12 19.45 5.56
C ARG A 54 -4.28 19.59 4.05
N ARG A 55 -4.25 18.46 3.32
CA ARG A 55 -4.38 18.43 1.87
C ARG A 55 -5.74 18.91 1.38
N LEU A 56 -6.79 18.57 2.11
CA LEU A 56 -8.18 18.95 1.82
C LEU A 56 -8.60 20.29 2.42
N HIS A 57 -7.68 21.06 3.01
CA HIS A 57 -7.99 22.36 3.63
C HIS A 57 -9.14 22.30 4.65
N GLY A 58 -9.26 21.20 5.39
CA GLY A 58 -10.29 21.02 6.42
C GLY A 58 -11.68 20.59 5.90
N MET A 59 -11.79 20.09 4.67
CA MET A 59 -13.02 19.44 4.20
C MET A 59 -13.30 18.11 4.94
N ASP A 60 -14.54 17.64 4.85
CA ASP A 60 -15.02 16.43 5.50
C ASP A 60 -14.28 15.17 5.01
N MET A 61 -13.83 14.36 5.97
CA MET A 61 -13.08 13.11 5.78
C MET A 61 -13.97 11.86 5.84
N SER A 62 -15.27 12.02 6.12
CA SER A 62 -16.19 10.92 6.38
C SER A 62 -16.21 9.91 5.23
N VAL A 63 -16.18 10.38 3.98
CA VAL A 63 -16.16 9.51 2.79
C VAL A 63 -14.97 8.55 2.76
N LEU A 64 -13.79 8.96 3.24
CA LEU A 64 -12.61 8.09 3.32
C LEU A 64 -12.69 7.17 4.55
N LEU A 65 -13.10 7.71 5.69
CA LEU A 65 -13.18 6.97 6.96
C LEU A 65 -14.33 5.96 7.02
N GLU A 66 -15.33 6.07 6.15
CA GLU A 66 -16.43 5.12 6.05
C GLU A 66 -16.11 3.92 5.15
N GLN A 67 -14.94 3.91 4.50
CA GLN A 67 -14.56 2.82 3.61
C GLN A 67 -14.00 1.62 4.38
N ASP A 68 -14.84 0.60 4.56
CA ASP A 68 -14.45 -0.66 5.21
C ASP A 68 -13.21 -1.29 4.57
N ILE A 69 -13.10 -1.22 3.24
CA ILE A 69 -11.97 -1.79 2.49
C ILE A 69 -10.64 -1.11 2.84
N PHE A 70 -10.66 0.19 3.12
CA PHE A 70 -9.47 0.94 3.54
C PHE A 70 -8.99 0.45 4.91
N HIS A 71 -9.89 0.38 5.90
CA HIS A 71 -9.54 -0.06 7.25
C HIS A 71 -9.08 -1.52 7.29
N ARG A 72 -9.74 -2.40 6.52
CA ARG A 72 -9.33 -3.81 6.39
C ARG A 72 -7.94 -3.94 5.78
N SER A 73 -7.67 -3.20 4.70
CA SER A 73 -6.37 -3.22 4.02
C SER A 73 -5.26 -2.64 4.91
N LEU A 74 -5.52 -1.53 5.60
CA LEU A 74 -4.55 -0.91 6.50
C LEU A 74 -4.21 -1.84 7.66
N MET A 75 -5.22 -2.46 8.29
CA MET A 75 -5.00 -3.40 9.38
C MET A 75 -4.26 -4.66 8.92
N ALA A 76 -4.59 -5.20 7.74
CA ALA A 76 -3.88 -6.32 7.14
C ALA A 76 -2.40 -5.99 6.86
N CYS A 77 -2.11 -4.78 6.37
CA CYS A 77 -0.75 -4.32 6.12
C CYS A 77 0.04 -4.15 7.43
N CYS A 78 -0.60 -3.65 8.50
CA CYS A 78 0.01 -3.58 9.82
C CYS A 78 0.34 -4.97 10.39
N LEU A 79 -0.56 -5.95 10.19
CA LEU A 79 -0.30 -7.34 10.56
C LEU A 79 0.87 -7.92 9.76
N GLU A 80 0.94 -7.67 8.45
CA GLU A 80 2.05 -8.11 7.60
C GLU A 80 3.40 -7.57 8.08
N ILE A 81 3.49 -6.27 8.39
CA ILE A 81 4.71 -5.64 8.92
C ILE A 81 5.13 -6.31 10.23
N VAL A 82 4.19 -6.56 11.13
CA VAL A 82 4.48 -7.23 12.40
C VAL A 82 4.92 -8.68 12.18
N LEU A 83 4.26 -9.43 11.28
CA LEU A 83 4.66 -10.80 10.96
C LEU A 83 6.07 -10.85 10.37
N PHE A 84 6.39 -9.97 9.43
CA PHE A 84 7.71 -9.83 8.84
C PHE A 84 8.78 -9.49 9.87
N ALA A 85 8.52 -8.50 10.75
CA ALA A 85 9.46 -8.07 11.79
C ALA A 85 9.85 -9.20 12.76
N TYR A 86 8.96 -10.18 12.95
CA TYR A 86 9.20 -11.35 13.78
C TYR A 86 9.63 -12.59 12.99
N SER A 87 10.01 -12.43 11.71
CA SER A 87 10.42 -13.53 10.83
C SER A 87 9.42 -14.68 10.83
N SER A 88 8.13 -14.33 10.78
CA SER A 88 7.03 -15.29 10.81
C SER A 88 7.12 -16.27 9.63
N PRO A 89 6.81 -17.57 9.83
CA PRO A 89 6.69 -18.52 8.73
C PRO A 89 5.42 -18.29 7.88
N ARG A 90 4.49 -17.46 8.36
CA ARG A 90 3.32 -17.00 7.60
C ARG A 90 3.73 -15.84 6.70
N THR A 91 4.16 -16.19 5.49
CA THR A 91 4.57 -15.24 4.47
C THR A 91 3.36 -14.76 3.67
N PHE A 92 3.42 -13.54 3.17
CA PHE A 92 2.47 -13.06 2.16
C PHE A 92 2.31 -14.07 1.00
N PRO A 93 1.10 -14.34 0.49
CA PRO A 93 -0.18 -13.63 0.70
C PRO A 93 -1.01 -14.11 1.91
N TRP A 94 -0.46 -14.92 2.82
CA TRP A 94 -1.23 -15.56 3.90
C TRP A 94 -2.19 -14.63 4.64
N ILE A 95 -1.76 -13.40 4.96
CA ILE A 95 -2.60 -12.47 5.74
C ILE A 95 -3.83 -11.97 4.96
N ILE A 96 -3.69 -11.73 3.66
CA ILE A 96 -4.83 -11.27 2.85
C ILE A 96 -5.77 -12.43 2.52
N ASP A 97 -5.25 -13.66 2.44
CA ASP A 97 -6.08 -14.86 2.29
C ASP A 97 -6.91 -15.13 3.54
N VAL A 98 -6.28 -15.11 4.73
CA VAL A 98 -6.96 -15.28 6.03
C VAL A 98 -8.06 -14.23 6.23
N LEU A 99 -7.80 -13.00 5.81
CA LEU A 99 -8.75 -11.90 5.97
C LEU A 99 -9.72 -11.76 4.80
N ASN A 100 -9.66 -12.66 3.81
CA ASN A 100 -10.45 -12.62 2.58
C ASN A 100 -10.46 -11.23 1.95
N LEU A 101 -9.26 -10.74 1.62
CA LEU A 101 -9.01 -9.42 1.09
C LEU A 101 -8.43 -9.50 -0.33
N GLN A 102 -9.06 -8.81 -1.28
CA GLN A 102 -8.65 -8.84 -2.68
C GLN A 102 -7.30 -8.11 -2.89
N PRO A 103 -6.32 -8.75 -3.55
CA PRO A 103 -5.03 -8.12 -3.86
C PRO A 103 -5.18 -6.77 -4.58
N PHE A 104 -6.13 -6.69 -5.53
CA PHE A 104 -6.47 -5.49 -6.30
C PHE A 104 -6.86 -4.27 -5.43
N TYR A 105 -7.42 -4.49 -4.25
CA TYR A 105 -7.73 -3.40 -3.32
C TYR A 105 -6.61 -3.18 -2.31
N PHE A 106 -5.94 -4.24 -1.87
CA PHE A 106 -4.91 -4.20 -0.84
C PHE A 106 -3.68 -3.39 -1.25
N TYR A 107 -3.14 -3.58 -2.47
CA TYR A 107 -1.85 -2.99 -2.86
C TYR A 107 -1.82 -1.45 -2.70
N LYS A 108 -2.98 -0.80 -2.91
CA LYS A 108 -3.14 0.65 -2.78
C LYS A 108 -2.74 1.19 -1.41
N VAL A 109 -2.92 0.38 -0.35
CA VAL A 109 -2.60 0.81 1.03
C VAL A 109 -1.10 0.75 1.32
N ILE A 110 -0.32 -0.01 0.54
CA ILE A 110 1.11 -0.19 0.76
C ILE A 110 1.83 1.15 0.61
N GLU A 111 1.57 1.87 -0.47
CA GLU A 111 2.14 3.21 -0.70
C GLU A 111 1.73 4.20 0.40
N VAL A 112 0.47 4.14 0.85
CA VAL A 112 -0.03 4.98 1.95
C VAL A 112 0.76 4.71 3.22
N VAL A 113 0.96 3.44 3.59
CA VAL A 113 1.71 3.04 4.79
C VAL A 113 3.16 3.51 4.72
N ILE A 114 3.85 3.29 3.60
CA ILE A 114 5.26 3.71 3.42
C ILE A 114 5.41 5.23 3.56
N ARG A 115 4.48 6.01 3.01
CA ARG A 115 4.51 7.48 3.10
C ARG A 115 4.12 8.00 4.49
N SER A 116 3.22 7.31 5.18
CA SER A 116 2.68 7.78 6.46
C SER A 116 3.47 7.29 7.69
N GLU A 117 4.36 6.29 7.55
CA GLU A 117 5.22 5.84 8.65
C GLU A 117 6.71 5.95 8.28
N GLU A 118 7.32 7.09 8.63
CA GLU A 118 8.75 7.31 8.43
C GLU A 118 9.64 6.41 9.33
N GLY A 119 9.07 5.80 10.37
CA GLY A 119 9.78 4.90 11.28
C GLY A 119 10.01 3.48 10.75
N LEU A 120 9.51 3.15 9.54
CA LEU A 120 9.78 1.85 8.93
C LEU A 120 11.27 1.70 8.59
N SER A 121 11.82 0.53 8.93
CA SER A 121 13.19 0.20 8.51
C SER A 121 13.27 0.02 6.98
N ARG A 122 14.48 0.15 6.43
CA ARG A 122 14.71 -0.09 4.99
C ARG A 122 14.28 -1.48 4.54
N ASP A 123 14.49 -2.49 5.38
CA ASP A 123 14.11 -3.87 5.08
C ASP A 123 12.58 -4.04 5.07
N MET A 124 11.87 -3.37 5.99
CA MET A 124 10.40 -3.36 5.98
C MET A 124 9.84 -2.66 4.73
N VAL A 125 10.39 -1.51 4.34
CA VAL A 125 9.99 -0.80 3.10
C VAL A 125 10.27 -1.68 1.88
N LYS A 126 11.44 -2.33 1.82
CA LYS A 126 11.78 -3.24 0.73
C LYS A 126 10.83 -4.45 0.66
N HIS A 127 10.46 -5.02 1.81
CA HIS A 127 9.49 -6.11 1.90
C HIS A 127 8.12 -5.68 1.36
N LEU A 128 7.62 -4.52 1.80
CA LEU A 128 6.35 -3.96 1.35
C LEU A 128 6.33 -3.70 -0.17
N ASN A 129 7.40 -3.11 -0.73
CA ASN A 129 7.50 -2.92 -2.19
C ASN A 129 7.55 -4.26 -2.93
N SER A 130 8.25 -5.26 -2.39
CA SER A 130 8.28 -6.60 -2.97
C SER A 130 6.89 -7.27 -2.97
N ILE A 131 6.07 -7.04 -1.94
CA ILE A 131 4.67 -7.48 -1.92
C ILE A 131 3.84 -6.74 -2.97
N GLU A 132 4.00 -5.42 -3.09
CA GLU A 132 3.31 -4.64 -4.12
C GLU A 132 3.66 -5.15 -5.53
N GLU A 133 4.94 -5.40 -5.81
CA GLU A 133 5.41 -6.01 -7.06
C GLU A 133 4.75 -7.37 -7.31
N GLN A 134 4.75 -8.28 -6.32
CA GLN A 134 4.09 -9.60 -6.42
C GLN A 134 2.60 -9.49 -6.75
N ILE A 135 1.91 -8.51 -6.15
CA ILE A 135 0.49 -8.28 -6.40
C ILE A 135 0.26 -7.77 -7.82
N LEU A 136 1.07 -6.80 -8.27
CA LEU A 136 0.95 -6.15 -9.57
C LEU A 136 1.42 -7.03 -10.73
N GLU A 137 2.35 -7.95 -10.50
CA GLU A 137 2.85 -8.86 -11.55
C GLU A 137 1.99 -10.12 -11.70
N SER A 138 1.31 -10.58 -10.62
CA SER A 138 0.61 -11.87 -10.65
C SER A 138 -0.74 -11.92 -9.93
N LEU A 139 -0.83 -11.59 -8.63
CA LEU A 139 -2.01 -11.92 -7.83
C LEU A 139 -3.27 -11.18 -8.28
N THR A 140 -3.12 -9.93 -8.72
CA THR A 140 -4.22 -9.11 -9.26
C THR A 140 -4.75 -9.63 -10.59
N TRP A 141 -3.98 -10.45 -11.31
CA TRP A 141 -4.37 -11.02 -12.61
C TRP A 141 -5.05 -12.39 -12.50
N SER A 142 -5.22 -12.91 -11.28
CA SER A 142 -5.98 -14.14 -11.03
C SER A 142 -7.42 -14.03 -11.57
N HIS A 143 -7.97 -15.14 -12.04
CA HIS A 143 -9.29 -15.19 -12.70
C HIS A 143 -10.45 -14.73 -11.80
N ASN A 144 -10.27 -14.79 -10.48
CA ASN A 144 -11.23 -14.38 -9.45
C ASN A 144 -10.94 -13.00 -8.85
N SER A 145 -10.06 -12.22 -9.49
CA SER A 145 -9.68 -10.87 -9.04
C SER A 145 -10.76 -9.84 -9.31
N ALA A 146 -10.95 -8.92 -8.36
CA ALA A 146 -11.78 -7.73 -8.52
C ALA A 146 -11.33 -6.79 -9.66
N LEU A 147 -10.11 -6.96 -10.20
CA LEU A 147 -9.67 -6.26 -11.41
C LEU A 147 -10.64 -6.49 -12.58
N TRP A 148 -11.09 -7.73 -12.77
CA TRP A 148 -11.95 -8.08 -13.90
C TRP A 148 -13.34 -7.48 -13.77
N GLU A 149 -13.86 -7.36 -12.53
CA GLU A 149 -15.11 -6.66 -12.24
C GLU A 149 -14.98 -5.16 -12.54
N ALA A 150 -13.86 -4.54 -12.15
CA ALA A 150 -13.57 -3.14 -12.43
C ALA A 150 -13.46 -2.86 -13.94
N LEU A 151 -12.79 -3.76 -14.68
CA LEU A 151 -12.72 -3.69 -16.14
C LEU A 151 -14.09 -3.90 -16.79
N GLN A 152 -14.91 -4.81 -16.28
CA GLN A 152 -16.25 -5.02 -16.80
C GLN A 152 -17.12 -3.76 -16.62
N ALA A 153 -17.02 -3.11 -15.46
CA ALA A 153 -17.69 -1.85 -15.19
C ALA A 153 -17.20 -0.72 -16.13
N SER A 154 -15.94 -0.76 -16.58
CA SER A 154 -15.38 0.17 -17.57
C SER A 154 -15.62 -0.24 -19.03
N SER A 155 -16.60 -1.12 -19.29
CA SER A 155 -16.90 -1.66 -20.63
C SER A 155 -15.72 -2.42 -21.26
N ASN A 156 -14.93 -3.10 -20.43
CA ASN A 156 -13.72 -3.84 -20.79
C ASN A 156 -12.66 -2.96 -21.49
N LYS A 157 -12.70 -1.65 -21.26
CA LYS A 157 -11.66 -0.74 -21.76
C LYS A 157 -10.46 -0.80 -20.83
N VAL A 158 -9.37 -1.37 -21.33
CA VAL A 158 -8.08 -1.37 -20.65
C VAL A 158 -7.41 -0.02 -20.91
N PRO A 159 -7.07 0.76 -19.87
CA PRO A 159 -6.36 2.02 -20.05
C PRO A 159 -5.00 1.80 -20.71
N THR A 160 -4.68 2.65 -21.68
CA THR A 160 -3.37 2.72 -22.31
C THR A 160 -2.35 3.39 -21.39
N CYS A 161 -1.06 3.19 -21.69
CA CYS A 161 0.03 3.80 -20.94
C CYS A 161 -0.06 5.34 -20.96
N GLU A 162 -0.45 5.93 -22.09
CA GLU A 162 -0.59 7.39 -22.24
C GLU A 162 -1.74 7.96 -21.40
N GLU A 163 -2.84 7.21 -21.25
CA GLU A 163 -4.00 7.63 -20.45
C GLU A 163 -3.70 7.62 -18.95
N VAL A 164 -2.80 6.73 -18.49
CA VAL A 164 -2.42 6.62 -17.08
C VAL A 164 -1.15 7.41 -16.72
N ILE A 165 -0.30 7.72 -17.69
CA ILE A 165 0.86 8.59 -17.51
C ILE A 165 0.38 10.05 -17.64
N ILE A 166 -0.05 10.63 -16.52
CA ILE A 166 -0.35 12.06 -16.48
C ILE A 166 0.95 12.84 -16.17
N PRO A 167 1.37 13.82 -17.00
CA PRO A 167 2.46 14.72 -16.66
C PRO A 167 2.11 15.54 -15.41
N LYS A 168 3.04 15.60 -14.44
CA LYS A 168 2.86 16.23 -13.11
C LYS A 168 2.30 17.66 -13.12
N THR A 169 2.40 18.39 -14.23
CA THR A 169 1.96 19.78 -14.40
C THR A 169 0.46 19.95 -14.72
N THR A 170 -0.20 18.95 -15.32
CA THR A 170 -1.62 19.08 -15.76
C THR A 170 -2.62 18.73 -14.64
N LEU A 171 -2.16 18.04 -13.58
CA LEU A 171 -2.96 17.64 -12.42
C LEU A 171 -3.57 18.80 -11.60
N LYS A 172 -3.20 20.07 -11.88
CA LYS A 172 -3.71 21.22 -11.13
C LYS A 172 -5.13 21.65 -11.50
N TRP A 173 -5.64 21.36 -12.70
CA TRP A 173 -6.86 22.00 -13.19
C TRP A 173 -7.96 21.07 -13.71
N GLU A 174 -7.67 19.82 -14.09
CA GLU A 174 -8.69 18.90 -14.65
C GLU A 174 -9.17 17.81 -13.68
N MET A 175 -8.55 17.65 -12.51
CA MET A 175 -8.89 16.58 -11.54
C MET A 175 -10.12 16.87 -10.66
N GLU A 176 -10.86 17.95 -10.89
CA GLU A 176 -12.02 18.32 -10.07
C GLU A 176 -13.29 17.50 -10.37
N GLU A 177 -13.43 16.95 -11.57
CA GLU A 177 -14.69 16.29 -12.00
C GLU A 177 -14.64 14.75 -12.05
N THR A 178 -13.55 14.12 -12.49
CA THR A 178 -13.55 12.66 -12.75
C THR A 178 -13.33 11.79 -11.49
N TYR A 179 -12.73 12.34 -10.44
CA TYR A 179 -12.29 11.57 -9.25
C TYR A 179 -13.32 11.46 -8.12
N LYS A 180 -14.53 12.00 -8.32
CA LYS A 180 -15.64 11.83 -7.36
C LYS A 180 -16.23 10.43 -7.36
N ASP A 181 -16.07 9.66 -8.44
CA ASP A 181 -16.85 8.42 -8.64
C ASP A 181 -16.08 7.12 -8.34
N ILE A 182 -14.74 7.12 -8.20
CA ILE A 182 -13.94 5.87 -8.18
C ILE A 182 -13.01 5.76 -6.94
N PHE A 183 -13.29 6.50 -5.86
CA PHE A 183 -12.46 6.74 -4.67
C PHE A 183 -11.44 7.89 -4.84
N PRO A 184 -11.38 8.82 -3.86
CA PRO A 184 -10.32 9.82 -3.83
C PRO A 184 -9.01 9.14 -3.43
N MET A 185 -7.90 9.61 -3.98
CA MET A 185 -6.53 9.41 -3.44
C MET A 185 -5.70 8.24 -3.97
N MET A 186 -5.10 8.43 -5.14
CA MET A 186 -3.76 7.92 -5.43
C MET A 186 -2.83 9.10 -5.74
N PRO A 187 -1.69 9.27 -5.04
CA PRO A 187 -0.64 10.18 -5.47
C PRO A 187 0.34 9.48 -6.43
N MET A 188 0.75 10.20 -7.48
CA MET A 188 1.87 9.81 -8.33
C MET A 188 3.20 10.15 -7.65
N SER A 189 4.05 9.16 -7.40
CA SER A 189 5.36 9.35 -6.76
C SER A 189 6.41 10.02 -7.68
N PRO A 190 7.33 10.85 -7.15
CA PRO A 190 8.63 11.12 -7.77
C PRO A 190 9.63 10.03 -7.39
N ILE A 191 10.09 9.25 -8.37
CA ILE A 191 11.37 8.54 -8.26
C ILE A 191 12.46 9.63 -8.28
N ASN A 192 13.09 9.88 -7.14
CA ASN A 192 14.37 10.59 -7.10
C ASN A 192 15.44 9.66 -7.68
N ALA A 193 15.54 9.60 -9.00
CA ALA A 193 16.72 9.07 -9.65
C ALA A 193 17.85 10.08 -9.45
N SER A 194 18.83 9.72 -8.63
CA SER A 194 20.10 10.41 -8.50
C SER A 194 20.80 10.47 -9.86
N LYS A 195 20.63 11.56 -10.60
CA LYS A 195 21.50 11.85 -11.75
C LYS A 195 22.83 12.36 -11.22
N SER A 196 23.81 11.46 -11.14
CA SER A 196 25.21 11.84 -11.31
C SER A 196 25.35 12.38 -12.73
N GLU A 197 25.47 13.71 -12.86
CA GLU A 197 25.79 14.33 -14.14
C GLU A 197 27.24 14.00 -14.52
N GLY A 198 27.39 12.97 -15.36
CA GLY A 198 28.59 12.79 -16.17
C GLY A 198 28.70 13.94 -17.17
N LYS A 199 29.63 14.86 -16.93
CA LYS A 199 30.05 15.84 -17.93
C LYS A 199 30.90 15.13 -18.99
N PHE A 200 30.43 15.12 -20.23
CA PHE A 200 31.19 14.74 -21.41
C PHE A 200 31.22 15.90 -22.41
N GLY A 201 32.42 16.20 -22.91
CA GLY A 201 32.72 17.13 -24.01
C GLY A 201 32.97 18.57 -23.56
N THR A 202 34.02 19.28 -23.98
CA THR A 202 34.99 19.07 -25.06
C THR A 202 36.23 19.90 -24.79
N ASP A 203 37.36 19.32 -25.17
CA ASP A 203 38.71 19.89 -25.21
C ASP A 203 38.76 21.18 -26.05
N CYS A 204 39.40 22.23 -25.51
CA CYS A 204 39.95 23.32 -26.32
C CYS A 204 41.13 23.95 -25.56
N GLY A 205 42.34 23.66 -26.05
CA GLY A 205 43.60 24.01 -25.43
C GLY A 205 43.86 25.51 -25.33
N SER A 206 44.63 25.89 -24.32
CA SER A 206 45.39 27.14 -24.28
C SER A 206 46.58 26.96 -23.33
N LEU A 207 47.80 27.14 -23.89
CA LEU A 207 49.10 27.02 -23.23
C LEU A 207 49.29 28.08 -22.13
N PRO A 208 50.14 27.82 -21.10
CA PRO A 208 50.56 28.85 -20.17
C PRO A 208 51.67 29.73 -20.76
N LYS A 209 51.55 31.05 -20.56
CA LYS A 209 52.63 32.03 -20.72
C LYS A 209 53.04 32.51 -19.32
N GLY A 210 54.36 32.53 -19.06
CA GLY A 210 55.00 33.33 -18.01
C GLY A 210 55.17 32.62 -16.68
#